data_AF-A0A3B0VHK2-F1
#
_entry.id   AF-A0A3B0VHK2-F1
#
_cell.length_a   1.000
_cell.length_b   1.000
_cell.length_c   1.000
_cell.angle_alpha   90.00
_cell.angle_beta   90.00
_cell.angle_gamma   90.00
#
_symmetry.space_group_name_H-M   'P 1'
#
loop_
_entity.id
_entity.type
_entity.pdbx_description
1 polymer ?
#
loop_
_entity_poly.entity_id
_entity_poly.type
_entity_poly.pdbx_seq_one_letter_code
_entity_poly.pdbx_strand_id
1 'polypeptide(L)'
;NSDKLVRDLEKELHIELGRLREKLHARKLEQIFIEERLYKQIEEITRYREVLSTVHAALEPFADDLPRPVTREDVERLLEIKIRRITRFDINRQHKEIRTIEKSIRKVEKDLTDIIGFTVNYLQSLLDKYGPLYPRRSKIEHIDEVDVRAAALSNLVVGYHRESGFLGHKIKAEHKTKDIELTCSELDRLFLIFRNGSYRVVNVTDKLFVGSDLLWMGIVKSDLVFNVIYRDGRENYTYIKRFRTPKFIVNREYRLFPEHKRSVIQMLAVGETGIRARISLVPSSRARYNSLEIDLDDYRIKGAGAKGKRVGNRVVRRVTNITGKPPVRKKTAPSLPGFTPPKKGSDS
;
A
#
# COMPACT_ATOMS: atom_id res chain seq x y z
N ASN A 1 -3.21 29.61 0.57
CA ASN A 1 -1.90 29.98 -0.01
C ASN A 1 -1.88 29.87 -1.52
N SER A 2 -2.32 28.75 -2.11
CA SER A 2 -2.35 28.58 -3.57
C SER A 2 -3.20 29.64 -4.29
N ASP A 3 -4.41 29.93 -3.80
CA ASP A 3 -5.29 30.94 -4.42
C ASP A 3 -4.71 32.36 -4.39
N LYS A 4 -3.92 32.67 -3.35
CA LYS A 4 -3.24 33.96 -3.23
C LYS A 4 -2.15 34.08 -4.29
N LEU A 5 -1.34 33.03 -4.46
CA LEU A 5 -0.27 33.00 -5.47
C LEU A 5 -0.84 33.18 -6.88
N VAL A 6 -1.93 32.49 -7.21
CA VAL A 6 -2.60 32.62 -8.51
C VAL A 6 -3.03 34.08 -8.76
N ARG A 7 -3.67 34.72 -7.77
CA ARG A 7 -4.09 36.13 -7.88
C ARG A 7 -2.91 37.10 -8.01
N ASP A 8 -1.82 36.85 -7.31
CA ASP A 8 -0.64 37.72 -7.36
C ASP A 8 0.06 37.60 -8.73
N LEU A 9 0.24 36.38 -9.25
CA LEU A 9 0.79 36.14 -10.59
C LEU A 9 -0.10 36.68 -11.71
N GLU A 10 -1.43 36.56 -11.56
CA GLU A 10 -2.38 37.14 -12.50
C GLU A 10 -2.22 38.67 -12.58
N LYS A 11 -2.07 39.35 -11.44
CA LYS A 11 -1.81 40.79 -11.41
C LYS A 11 -0.47 41.14 -12.07
N GLU A 12 0.57 40.37 -11.82
CA GLU A 12 1.88 40.57 -12.47
C GLU A 12 1.77 40.48 -13.99
N LEU A 13 1.07 39.46 -14.51
CA LEU A 13 0.84 39.31 -15.95
C LEU A 13 0.02 40.47 -16.55
N HIS A 14 -1.00 40.96 -15.83
CA HIS A 14 -1.75 42.15 -16.27
C HIS A 14 -0.87 43.41 -16.32
N ILE A 15 0.02 43.58 -15.34
CA ILE A 15 0.98 44.70 -15.32
C ILE A 15 1.96 44.56 -16.50
N GLU A 16 2.47 43.36 -16.75
CA GLU A 16 3.36 43.09 -17.88
C GLU A 16 2.67 43.35 -19.22
N LEU A 17 1.43 42.86 -19.38
CA LEU A 17 0.61 43.11 -20.56
C LEU A 17 0.41 44.62 -20.79
N GLY A 18 0.10 45.37 -19.74
CA GLY A 18 -0.02 46.83 -19.80
C GLY A 18 1.27 47.50 -20.28
N ARG A 19 2.42 47.11 -19.72
CA ARG A 19 3.74 47.62 -20.15
C ARG A 19 4.05 47.27 -21.61
N LEU A 20 3.73 46.07 -22.06
CA LEU A 20 3.93 45.63 -23.44
C LEU A 20 3.04 46.40 -24.41
N ARG A 21 1.76 46.64 -24.06
CA ARG A 21 0.83 47.45 -24.86
C ARG A 21 1.28 48.90 -24.97
N GLU A 22 1.76 49.49 -23.87
CA GLU A 22 2.31 50.84 -23.88
C GLU A 22 3.55 50.94 -24.77
N LYS A 23 4.43 49.95 -24.68
CA LYS A 23 5.62 49.85 -25.55
C LYS A 23 5.22 49.67 -27.02
N LEU A 24 4.22 48.83 -27.30
CA LEU A 24 3.70 48.62 -28.66
C LEU A 24 3.13 49.93 -29.23
N HIS A 25 2.34 50.65 -28.43
CA HIS A 25 1.74 51.94 -28.79
C HIS A 25 2.81 52.95 -29.19
N ALA A 26 3.81 53.17 -28.33
CA ALA A 26 4.92 54.08 -28.63
C ALA A 26 5.67 53.69 -29.91
N ARG A 27 5.91 52.39 -30.15
CA ARG A 27 6.61 51.92 -31.36
C ARG A 27 5.77 52.04 -32.63
N LYS A 28 4.47 51.78 -32.57
CA LYS A 28 3.57 51.98 -33.72
C LYS A 28 3.46 53.46 -34.07
N LEU A 29 3.39 54.34 -33.07
CA LEU A 29 3.42 55.78 -33.29
C LEU A 29 4.72 56.23 -33.94
N GLU A 30 5.88 55.78 -33.44
CA GLU A 30 7.18 56.04 -34.08
C GLU A 30 7.22 55.54 -35.53
N GLN A 31 6.68 54.35 -35.79
CA GLN A 31 6.60 53.77 -37.13
C GLN A 31 5.76 54.65 -38.07
N ILE A 32 4.52 54.97 -37.70
CA ILE A 32 3.60 55.78 -38.52
C ILE A 32 4.22 57.16 -38.79
N PHE A 33 4.80 57.79 -37.76
CA PHE A 33 5.43 59.10 -37.87
C PHE A 33 6.57 59.15 -38.91
N ILE A 34 7.36 58.07 -38.98
CA ILE A 34 8.50 57.96 -39.90
C ILE A 34 8.05 57.53 -41.31
N GLU A 35 7.16 56.54 -41.41
CA GLU A 35 6.72 55.95 -42.69
C GLU A 35 5.87 56.93 -43.51
N GLU A 36 4.91 57.59 -42.86
CA GLU A 36 4.05 58.61 -43.49
C GLU A 36 4.75 59.97 -43.61
N ARG A 37 6.00 60.07 -43.14
CA ARG A 37 6.84 61.28 -43.19
C ARG A 37 6.16 62.50 -42.57
N LEU A 38 5.45 62.31 -41.44
CA LEU A 38 4.67 63.35 -40.76
C LEU A 38 5.53 64.57 -40.35
N TYR A 39 6.83 64.36 -40.13
CA TYR A 39 7.79 65.44 -39.87
C TYR A 39 7.90 66.48 -41.00
N LYS A 40 7.53 66.15 -42.25
CA LYS A 40 7.50 67.13 -43.36
C LYS A 40 6.29 68.06 -43.29
N GLN A 41 5.17 67.58 -42.74
CA GLN A 41 3.93 68.36 -42.65
C GLN A 41 4.02 69.48 -41.60
N ILE A 42 4.98 69.38 -40.69
CA ILE A 42 5.20 70.36 -39.61
C ILE A 42 6.36 71.33 -39.89
N GLU A 43 7.03 71.21 -41.04
CA GLU A 43 8.24 71.98 -41.37
C GLU A 43 7.98 73.48 -41.55
N GLU A 44 6.83 73.85 -42.13
CA GLU A 44 6.47 75.24 -42.42
C GLU A 44 5.61 75.90 -41.32
N ILE A 45 5.27 75.16 -40.25
CA ILE A 45 4.40 75.66 -39.17
C ILE A 45 5.20 76.49 -38.17
N THR A 46 4.77 77.72 -37.92
CA THR A 46 5.47 78.68 -37.06
C THR A 46 5.07 78.63 -35.58
N ARG A 47 3.89 78.07 -35.27
CA ARG A 47 3.33 78.03 -33.91
C ARG A 47 3.33 76.62 -33.34
N TYR A 48 3.90 76.45 -32.16
CA TYR A 48 4.00 75.14 -31.49
C TYR A 48 2.63 74.49 -31.21
N ARG A 49 1.60 75.25 -30.86
CA ARG A 49 0.24 74.71 -30.69
C ARG A 49 -0.34 74.13 -31.98
N GLU A 50 -0.05 74.77 -33.11
CA GLU A 50 -0.50 74.31 -34.42
C GLU A 50 0.25 73.05 -34.84
N VAL A 51 1.54 72.92 -34.50
CA VAL A 51 2.31 71.67 -34.68
C VAL A 51 1.64 70.50 -33.98
N LEU A 52 1.27 70.65 -32.70
CA LEU A 52 0.62 69.59 -31.93
C LEU A 52 -0.73 69.17 -32.53
N SER A 53 -1.56 70.13 -32.95
CA SER A 53 -2.86 69.82 -33.58
C SER A 53 -2.70 69.13 -34.93
N THR A 54 -1.71 69.53 -35.74
CA THR A 54 -1.47 68.94 -37.06
C THR A 54 -1.00 67.49 -36.94
N VAL A 55 -0.07 67.20 -36.01
CA VAL A 55 0.37 65.81 -35.78
C VAL A 55 -0.76 64.95 -35.25
N HIS A 56 -1.59 65.48 -34.33
CA HIS A 56 -2.73 64.74 -33.80
C HIS A 56 -3.76 64.42 -34.90
N ALA A 57 -4.10 65.39 -35.75
CA ALA A 57 -5.00 65.17 -36.90
C ALA A 57 -4.42 64.19 -37.92
N ALA A 58 -3.10 64.22 -38.14
CA ALA A 58 -2.43 63.30 -39.07
C ALA A 58 -2.39 61.84 -38.56
N LEU A 59 -2.48 61.63 -37.24
CA LEU A 59 -2.55 60.29 -36.64
C LEU A 59 -3.99 59.74 -36.55
N GLU A 60 -5.00 60.58 -36.73
CA GLU A 60 -6.43 60.21 -36.64
C GLU A 60 -6.84 59.09 -37.61
N PRO A 61 -6.38 59.04 -38.88
CA PRO A 61 -6.68 57.94 -39.80
C PRO A 61 -6.15 56.57 -39.34
N PHE A 62 -5.16 56.56 -38.44
CA PHE A 62 -4.50 55.35 -37.94
C PHE A 62 -4.95 54.97 -36.54
N ALA A 63 -5.99 55.63 -36.00
CA ALA A 63 -6.47 55.41 -34.64
C ALA A 63 -6.87 53.93 -34.39
N ASP A 64 -7.44 53.26 -35.39
CA ASP A 64 -7.89 51.86 -35.30
C ASP A 64 -6.72 50.86 -35.14
N ASP A 65 -5.54 51.20 -35.67
CA ASP A 65 -4.35 50.36 -35.58
C ASP A 65 -3.60 50.52 -34.24
N LEU A 66 -3.99 51.50 -33.42
CA LEU A 66 -3.31 51.83 -32.17
C LEU A 66 -3.95 51.11 -30.97
N PRO A 67 -3.13 50.61 -30.01
CA PRO A 67 -3.65 49.94 -28.82
C PRO A 67 -4.51 50.82 -27.89
N ARG A 68 -4.33 52.14 -27.95
CA ARG A 68 -5.03 53.13 -27.12
C ARG A 68 -5.09 54.49 -27.84
N PRO A 69 -5.96 55.43 -27.43
CA PRO A 69 -5.96 56.77 -28.00
C PRO A 69 -4.63 57.50 -27.77
N VAL A 70 -4.28 58.36 -28.73
CA VAL A 70 -3.08 59.19 -28.70
C VAL A 70 -3.26 60.30 -27.67
N THR A 71 -2.28 60.43 -26.78
CA THR A 71 -2.26 61.52 -25.80
C THR A 71 -1.30 62.62 -26.25
N ARG A 72 -1.44 63.80 -25.66
CA ARG A 72 -0.52 64.92 -25.91
C ARG A 72 0.93 64.55 -25.61
N GLU A 73 1.16 63.80 -24.54
CA GLU A 73 2.50 63.33 -24.14
C GLU A 73 3.13 62.40 -25.20
N ASP A 74 2.31 61.60 -25.89
CA ASP A 74 2.80 60.76 -26.99
C ASP A 74 3.26 61.61 -28.17
N VAL A 75 2.50 62.66 -28.52
CA VAL A 75 2.86 63.59 -29.60
C VAL A 75 4.15 64.35 -29.24
N GLU A 76 4.29 64.80 -28.00
CA GLU A 76 5.51 65.46 -27.53
C GLU A 76 6.73 64.52 -27.64
N ARG A 77 6.59 63.24 -27.28
CA ARG A 77 7.65 62.22 -27.48
C ARG A 77 7.98 61.97 -28.95
N LEU A 78 7.00 62.04 -29.86
CA LEU A 78 7.24 61.88 -31.31
C LEU A 78 8.12 63.02 -31.86
N LEU A 79 7.91 64.25 -31.39
CA LEU A 79 8.70 65.41 -31.80
C LEU A 79 10.16 65.32 -31.33
N GLU A 80 10.45 64.55 -30.27
CA GLU A 80 11.81 64.31 -29.76
C GLU A 80 12.59 63.23 -30.53
N ILE A 81 11.99 62.60 -31.54
CA ILE A 81 12.66 61.54 -32.30
C ILE A 81 13.91 62.08 -32.99
N LYS A 82 15.06 61.50 -32.66
CA LYS A 82 16.34 61.83 -33.30
C LYS A 82 16.31 61.46 -34.78
N ILE A 83 16.71 62.39 -35.65
CA ILE A 83 16.78 62.22 -37.12
C ILE A 83 17.49 60.92 -37.54
N ARG A 84 18.52 60.50 -36.80
CA ARG A 84 19.23 59.22 -37.06
C ARG A 84 18.28 58.01 -37.14
N ARG A 85 17.17 58.00 -36.39
CA ARG A 85 16.21 56.89 -36.33
C ARG A 85 15.33 56.74 -37.58
N ILE A 86 15.44 57.64 -38.56
CA ILE A 86 14.65 57.64 -39.80
C ILE A 86 15.29 56.75 -40.88
N THR A 87 16.48 56.19 -40.63
CA THR A 87 17.17 55.35 -41.63
C THR A 87 16.37 54.07 -41.94
N ARG A 88 16.50 53.54 -43.17
CA ARG A 88 15.90 52.25 -43.56
C ARG A 88 16.32 51.09 -42.63
N PHE A 89 17.54 51.15 -42.09
CA PHE A 89 18.02 50.16 -41.12
C PHE A 89 17.20 50.21 -39.83
N ASP A 90 16.96 51.40 -39.29
CA ASP A 90 16.16 51.59 -38.08
C ASP A 90 14.68 51.25 -38.30
N ILE A 91 14.10 51.55 -39.46
CA ILE A 91 12.73 51.14 -39.82
C ILE A 91 12.59 49.61 -39.79
N ASN A 92 13.49 48.90 -40.47
CA ASN A 92 13.48 47.43 -40.47
C ASN A 92 13.67 46.84 -39.07
N ARG A 93 14.48 47.49 -38.23
CA ARG A 93 14.66 47.11 -36.83
C ARG A 93 13.38 47.33 -36.03
N GLN A 94 12.71 48.47 -36.21
CA GLN A 94 11.43 48.77 -35.54
C GLN A 94 10.35 47.74 -35.90
N HIS A 95 10.22 47.35 -37.17
CA HIS A 95 9.30 46.27 -37.56
C HIS A 95 9.59 44.95 -36.83
N LYS A 96 10.87 44.57 -36.71
CA LYS A 96 11.26 43.36 -35.96
C LYS A 96 10.93 43.49 -34.48
N GLU A 97 11.17 44.66 -33.88
CA GLU A 97 10.83 44.95 -32.48
C GLU A 97 9.31 44.86 -32.25
N ILE A 98 8.49 45.48 -33.10
CA ILE A 98 7.03 45.43 -33.04
C ILE A 98 6.54 43.98 -33.11
N ARG A 99 6.99 43.21 -34.11
CA ARG A 99 6.63 41.79 -34.24
C ARG A 99 7.01 40.96 -33.02
N THR A 100 8.12 41.30 -32.37
CA THR A 100 8.56 40.62 -31.14
C THR A 100 7.65 40.98 -29.97
N ILE A 101 7.29 42.25 -29.82
CA ILE A 101 6.36 42.72 -28.79
C ILE A 101 4.97 42.08 -28.97
N GLU A 102 4.45 42.04 -30.19
CA GLU A 102 3.15 41.40 -30.49
C GLU A 102 3.16 39.91 -30.13
N LYS A 103 4.26 39.20 -30.41
CA LYS A 103 4.43 37.79 -30.00
C LYS A 103 4.43 37.66 -28.47
N SER A 104 5.13 38.54 -27.76
CA SER A 104 5.14 38.56 -26.30
C SER A 104 3.74 38.83 -25.72
N ILE A 105 2.99 39.79 -26.29
CA ILE A 105 1.61 40.08 -25.89
C ILE A 105 0.73 38.84 -26.04
N ARG A 106 0.77 38.18 -27.21
CA ARG A 106 -0.01 36.95 -27.45
C ARG A 106 0.33 35.84 -26.46
N LYS A 107 1.61 35.74 -26.08
CA LYS A 107 2.04 34.76 -25.08
C LYS A 107 1.44 35.10 -23.71
N VAL A 108 1.54 36.35 -23.25
CA VAL A 108 0.98 36.79 -21.97
C VAL A 108 -0.54 36.63 -21.95
N GLU A 109 -1.25 36.93 -23.04
CA GLU A 109 -2.70 36.72 -23.15
C GLU A 109 -3.08 35.23 -23.07
N LYS A 110 -2.27 34.35 -23.67
CA LYS A 110 -2.43 32.89 -23.53
C LYS A 110 -2.19 32.45 -22.08
N ASP A 111 -1.14 32.95 -21.44
CA ASP A 111 -0.80 32.64 -20.06
C ASP A 111 -1.87 33.16 -19.08
N LEU A 112 -2.51 34.30 -19.37
CA LEU A 112 -3.66 34.82 -18.63
C LEU A 112 -4.92 33.96 -18.82
N THR A 113 -5.11 33.38 -20.01
CA THR A 113 -6.24 32.47 -20.28
C THR A 113 -6.11 31.16 -19.50
N ASP A 114 -4.89 30.64 -19.35
CA ASP A 114 -4.58 29.45 -18.55
C ASP A 114 -3.64 29.80 -17.37
N ILE A 115 -4.17 30.58 -16.44
CA ILE A 115 -3.41 31.04 -15.26
C ILE A 115 -2.95 29.90 -14.37
N ILE A 116 -3.72 28.80 -14.32
CA ILE A 116 -3.38 27.62 -13.52
C ILE A 116 -2.17 26.92 -14.12
N GLY A 117 -2.18 26.67 -15.44
CA GLY A 117 -1.03 26.10 -16.15
C GLY A 117 0.23 26.96 -16.01
N PHE A 118 0.08 28.29 -16.15
CA PHE A 118 1.18 29.23 -15.91
C PHE A 118 1.73 29.12 -14.47
N THR A 119 0.85 29.09 -13.46
CA THR A 119 1.25 29.01 -12.05
C THR A 119 1.99 27.72 -11.73
N VAL A 120 1.55 26.58 -12.28
CA VAL A 120 2.23 25.29 -12.13
C VAL A 120 3.62 25.35 -12.76
N ASN A 121 3.74 25.87 -13.99
CA ASN A 121 5.03 26.02 -14.66
C ASN A 121 5.97 26.96 -13.91
N TYR A 122 5.44 28.04 -13.34
CA TYR A 122 6.19 28.96 -12.49
C TYR A 122 6.77 28.24 -11.26
N LEU A 123 5.95 27.48 -10.53
CA LEU A 123 6.40 26.69 -9.38
C LEU A 123 7.41 25.60 -9.78
N GLN A 124 7.19 24.94 -10.92
CA GLN A 124 8.13 23.95 -11.44
C GLN A 124 9.49 24.58 -11.75
N SER A 125 9.52 25.77 -12.36
CA SER A 125 10.77 26.50 -12.62
C SER A 125 11.52 26.87 -11.34
N LEU A 126 10.80 27.18 -10.25
CA LEU A 126 11.41 27.42 -8.94
C LEU A 126 11.96 26.13 -8.34
N LEU A 127 11.24 25.02 -8.45
CA LEU A 127 11.71 23.71 -8.00
C LEU A 127 12.94 23.25 -8.78
N ASP A 128 12.99 23.46 -10.10
CA ASP A 128 14.14 23.09 -10.92
C ASP A 128 15.37 23.95 -10.59
N LYS A 129 15.16 25.25 -10.33
CA LYS A 129 16.22 26.20 -9.99
C LYS A 129 16.78 26.01 -8.58
N TYR A 130 15.92 25.75 -7.60
CA TYR A 130 16.30 25.74 -6.18
C TYR A 130 16.26 24.35 -5.53
N GLY A 131 15.53 23.38 -6.10
CA GLY A 131 15.39 22.03 -5.55
C GLY A 131 16.72 21.31 -5.28
N PRO A 132 17.70 21.33 -6.21
CA PRO A 132 19.01 20.72 -5.98
C PRO A 132 19.80 21.36 -4.83
N LEU A 133 19.55 22.64 -4.52
CA LEU A 133 20.24 23.36 -3.45
C LEU A 133 19.70 23.00 -2.06
N TYR A 134 18.49 22.45 -1.98
CA TYR A 134 17.80 22.14 -0.73
C TYR A 134 17.29 20.69 -0.70
N PRO A 135 18.19 19.69 -0.68
CA PRO A 135 17.80 18.29 -0.58
C PRO A 135 17.13 18.00 0.78
N ARG A 136 16.23 17.01 0.78
CA ARG A 136 15.55 16.56 2.00
C ARG A 136 16.57 16.02 3.01
N ARG A 137 16.59 16.60 4.22
CA ARG A 137 17.49 16.17 5.31
C ARG A 137 16.91 15.05 6.18
N SER A 138 15.58 14.95 6.23
CA SER A 138 14.88 13.94 7.02
C SER A 138 14.57 12.69 6.22
N LYS A 139 14.74 11.52 6.82
CA LYS A 139 14.22 10.25 6.30
C LYS A 139 12.85 10.00 6.91
N ILE A 140 11.91 9.50 6.11
CA ILE A 140 10.63 9.00 6.63
C ILE A 140 10.91 7.56 7.05
N GLU A 141 10.99 7.33 8.36
CA GLU A 141 11.02 5.99 8.92
C GLU A 141 9.65 5.68 9.51
N HIS A 142 9.16 4.47 9.25
CA HIS A 142 8.00 3.95 9.94
C HIS A 142 8.48 3.50 11.31
N ILE A 143 8.01 4.15 12.37
CA ILE A 143 8.18 3.63 13.72
C ILE A 143 7.19 2.47 13.80
N ASP A 144 7.66 1.24 13.65
CA ASP A 144 6.88 0.07 14.02
C ASP A 144 6.54 0.23 15.51
N GLU A 145 5.26 0.10 15.88
CA GLU A 145 4.87 -0.06 17.28
C GLU A 145 5.73 -1.20 17.83
N VAL A 146 6.65 -0.87 18.74
CA VAL A 146 7.39 -1.87 19.49
C VAL A 146 6.32 -2.72 20.17
N ASP A 147 6.08 -3.92 19.66
CA ASP A 147 5.14 -4.87 20.24
C ASP A 147 5.66 -5.14 21.64
N VAL A 148 5.07 -4.49 22.65
CA VAL A 148 5.48 -4.55 24.06
C VAL A 148 5.57 -6.02 24.51
N ARG A 149 4.89 -6.94 23.81
CA ARG A 149 4.99 -8.39 23.98
C ARG A 149 6.32 -8.99 23.54
N ALA A 150 6.91 -8.55 22.44
CA ALA A 150 8.20 -9.07 21.95
C ALA A 150 9.38 -8.60 22.80
N ALA A 151 9.25 -7.45 23.47
CA ALA A 151 10.24 -6.89 24.39
C ALA A 151 10.12 -7.44 25.84
N ALA A 152 9.04 -8.17 26.15
CA ALA A 152 8.84 -8.74 27.47
C ALA A 152 9.67 -10.03 27.63
N LEU A 153 10.57 -10.06 28.61
CA LEU A 153 11.41 -11.22 28.91
C LEU A 153 10.53 -12.45 29.20
N SER A 154 10.84 -13.59 28.57
CA SER A 154 10.15 -14.87 28.78
C SER A 154 10.69 -15.59 30.03
N ASN A 155 10.49 -14.98 31.20
CA ASN A 155 11.07 -15.41 32.47
C ASN A 155 10.13 -16.27 33.35
N LEU A 156 8.85 -16.41 32.99
CA LEU A 156 7.90 -17.21 33.76
C LEU A 156 7.79 -18.63 33.24
N VAL A 157 7.74 -19.61 34.14
CA VAL A 157 7.44 -21.01 33.83
C VAL A 157 6.03 -21.29 34.30
N VAL A 158 5.14 -21.63 33.37
CA VAL A 158 3.78 -22.08 33.67
C VAL A 158 3.75 -23.60 33.66
N GLY A 159 3.34 -24.17 34.80
CA GLY A 159 3.12 -25.60 34.95
C GLY A 159 1.63 -25.95 34.94
N TYR A 160 1.32 -27.11 34.37
CA TYR A 160 0.02 -27.77 34.49
C TYR A 160 0.20 -29.09 35.22
N HIS A 161 -0.47 -29.22 36.37
CA HIS A 161 -0.47 -30.44 37.17
C HIS A 161 -1.72 -31.26 36.88
N ARG A 162 -1.55 -32.45 36.30
CA ARG A 162 -2.65 -33.22 35.71
C ARG A 162 -3.63 -33.78 36.74
N GLU A 163 -3.15 -34.20 37.90
CA GLU A 163 -3.98 -34.85 38.92
C GLU A 163 -4.86 -33.84 39.67
N SER A 164 -4.31 -32.68 39.98
CA SER A 164 -5.05 -31.60 40.65
C SER A 164 -5.83 -30.72 39.66
N GLY A 165 -5.51 -30.78 38.36
CA GLY A 165 -6.18 -30.04 37.30
C GLY A 165 -5.94 -28.53 37.33
N PHE A 166 -4.90 -28.08 38.04
CA PHE A 166 -4.54 -26.67 38.12
C PHE A 166 -3.42 -26.31 37.13
N LEU A 167 -3.52 -25.09 36.57
CA LEU A 167 -2.61 -24.45 35.63
C LEU A 167 -2.14 -23.12 36.21
N GLY A 168 -0.84 -22.81 36.15
CA GLY A 168 -0.35 -21.48 36.52
C GLY A 168 1.15 -21.44 36.78
N HIS A 169 1.70 -20.23 36.95
CA HIS A 169 3.14 -20.07 37.16
C HIS A 169 3.60 -20.45 38.58
N LYS A 170 2.69 -20.51 39.56
CA LYS A 170 3.01 -20.99 40.93
C LYS A 170 2.98 -22.52 41.05
N ILE A 171 2.60 -23.21 39.97
CA ILE A 171 2.42 -24.66 39.95
C ILE A 171 3.63 -25.27 39.29
N LYS A 172 4.34 -26.12 40.02
CA LYS A 172 5.45 -26.90 39.47
C LYS A 172 4.92 -28.22 38.95
N ALA A 173 5.47 -28.72 37.85
CA ALA A 173 5.22 -30.09 37.45
C ALA A 173 5.93 -31.03 38.43
N GLU A 174 5.21 -32.02 38.95
CA GLU A 174 5.79 -33.07 39.79
C GLU A 174 6.18 -34.27 38.91
N HIS A 175 5.43 -34.51 37.84
CA HIS A 175 5.67 -35.62 36.91
C HIS A 175 6.07 -35.15 35.51
N LYS A 176 7.37 -35.14 35.22
CA LYS A 176 7.96 -34.76 33.90
C LYS A 176 7.36 -35.45 32.66
N THR A 177 6.66 -36.57 32.82
CA THR A 177 6.07 -37.34 31.70
C THR A 177 4.57 -37.08 31.49
N LYS A 178 3.85 -36.56 32.49
CA LYS A 178 2.38 -36.38 32.46
C LYS A 178 1.97 -34.91 32.56
N ASP A 179 2.75 -34.13 33.29
CA ASP A 179 2.57 -32.70 33.47
C ASP A 179 3.23 -31.94 32.33
N ILE A 180 2.77 -30.72 32.09
CA ILE A 180 3.23 -29.89 30.99
C ILE A 180 3.82 -28.62 31.59
N GLU A 181 5.05 -28.29 31.21
CA GLU A 181 5.72 -27.03 31.56
C GLU A 181 6.01 -26.23 30.30
N LEU A 182 5.85 -24.91 30.40
CA LEU A 182 6.09 -23.99 29.30
C LEU A 182 6.68 -22.69 29.84
N THR A 183 7.72 -22.20 29.19
CA THR A 183 8.25 -20.84 29.42
C THR A 183 7.44 -19.82 28.63
N CYS A 184 7.01 -18.75 29.28
CA CYS A 184 6.26 -17.66 28.65
C CYS A 184 6.53 -16.33 29.37
N SER A 185 6.12 -15.23 28.74
CA SER A 185 6.09 -13.90 29.36
C SER A 185 4.75 -13.64 30.05
N GLU A 186 4.69 -12.63 30.93
CA GLU A 186 3.45 -12.19 31.59
C GLU A 186 2.36 -11.76 30.59
N LEU A 187 2.77 -11.18 29.47
CA LEU A 187 1.86 -10.65 28.45
C LEU A 187 1.42 -11.72 27.42
N ASP A 188 1.97 -12.93 27.52
CA ASP A 188 1.63 -14.03 26.62
C ASP A 188 0.25 -14.61 26.93
N ARG A 189 -0.30 -15.27 25.91
CA ARG A 189 -1.57 -16.00 26.00
C ARG A 189 -1.32 -17.48 25.78
N LEU A 190 -1.94 -18.28 26.63
CA LEU A 190 -1.86 -19.74 26.59
C LEU A 190 -3.03 -20.31 25.82
N PHE A 191 -2.73 -21.12 24.82
CA PHE A 191 -3.73 -21.88 24.08
C PHE A 191 -3.86 -23.29 24.67
N LEU A 192 -5.06 -23.63 25.11
CA LEU A 192 -5.37 -24.89 25.79
C LEU A 192 -6.29 -25.73 24.90
N ILE A 193 -5.90 -26.98 24.65
CA ILE A 193 -6.72 -27.97 23.95
C ILE A 193 -6.98 -29.15 24.86
N PHE A 194 -8.26 -29.46 25.07
CA PHE A 194 -8.72 -30.55 25.92
C PHE A 194 -9.05 -31.81 25.13
N ARG A 195 -9.01 -32.95 25.81
CA ARG A 195 -9.24 -34.27 25.21
C ARG A 195 -10.64 -34.45 24.62
N ASN A 196 -11.63 -33.77 25.19
CA ASN A 196 -13.03 -33.74 24.73
C ASN A 196 -13.22 -32.86 23.48
N GLY A 197 -12.17 -32.23 22.96
CA GLY A 197 -12.23 -31.36 21.79
C GLY A 197 -12.57 -29.91 22.09
N SER A 198 -12.76 -29.52 23.36
CA SER A 198 -12.87 -28.11 23.70
C SER A 198 -11.50 -27.43 23.68
N TYR A 199 -11.50 -26.14 23.38
CA TYR A 199 -10.31 -25.31 23.43
C TYR A 199 -10.66 -23.94 23.96
N ARG A 200 -9.70 -23.30 24.62
CA ARG A 200 -9.80 -21.91 25.08
C ARG A 200 -8.43 -21.26 25.10
N VAL A 201 -8.43 -19.94 25.06
CA VAL A 201 -7.22 -19.14 25.27
C VAL A 201 -7.35 -18.41 26.59
N VAL A 202 -6.33 -18.52 27.43
CA VAL A 202 -6.28 -17.87 28.76
C VAL A 202 -5.02 -17.00 28.85
N ASN A 203 -5.08 -15.95 29.67
CA ASN A 203 -3.88 -15.20 30.03
C ASN A 203 -3.04 -16.01 31.02
N VAL A 204 -1.75 -15.66 31.16
CA VAL A 204 -0.91 -16.23 32.22
C VAL A 204 -1.43 -15.78 33.58
N THR A 205 -1.69 -16.73 34.48
CA THR A 205 -2.23 -16.48 35.82
C THR A 205 -1.48 -17.28 36.88
N ASP A 206 -1.57 -16.86 38.15
CA ASP A 206 -0.98 -17.54 39.31
C ASP A 206 -1.45 -19.00 39.44
N LYS A 207 -2.78 -19.20 39.43
CA LYS A 207 -3.42 -20.49 39.62
C LYS A 207 -4.83 -20.45 39.03
N LEU A 208 -5.10 -21.35 38.09
CA LEU A 208 -6.37 -21.50 37.39
C LEU A 208 -6.76 -22.97 37.35
N PHE A 209 -7.99 -23.30 37.73
CA PHE A 209 -8.49 -24.66 37.56
C PHE A 209 -8.94 -24.90 36.11
N VAL A 210 -8.34 -25.88 35.46
CA VAL A 210 -8.66 -26.25 34.07
C VAL A 210 -9.14 -27.69 33.90
N GLY A 211 -9.14 -28.48 34.96
CA GLY A 211 -9.50 -29.90 34.94
C GLY A 211 -8.35 -30.79 34.47
N SER A 212 -8.55 -32.11 34.54
CA SER A 212 -7.51 -33.12 34.29
C SER A 212 -7.36 -33.56 32.82
N ASP A 213 -8.26 -33.08 31.95
CA ASP A 213 -8.38 -33.49 30.54
C ASP A 213 -7.56 -32.63 29.57
N LEU A 214 -6.66 -31.79 30.05
CA LEU A 214 -5.77 -31.04 29.16
C LEU A 214 -4.89 -32.00 28.36
N LEU A 215 -4.88 -31.81 27.04
CA LEU A 215 -4.12 -32.62 26.09
C LEU A 215 -2.90 -31.86 25.57
N TRP A 216 -3.03 -30.55 25.35
CA TRP A 216 -1.96 -29.72 24.84
C TRP A 216 -2.07 -28.29 25.38
N MET A 217 -0.91 -27.69 25.65
CA MET A 217 -0.73 -26.31 26.09
C MET A 217 0.43 -25.70 25.31
N GLY A 218 0.29 -24.45 24.88
CA GLY A 218 1.38 -23.71 24.24
C GLY A 218 1.06 -22.22 24.12
N ILE A 219 2.07 -21.43 23.77
CA ILE A 219 1.89 -19.99 23.49
C ILE A 219 1.10 -19.85 22.20
N VAL A 220 0.12 -18.94 22.20
CA VAL A 220 -0.61 -18.57 20.99
C VAL A 220 0.35 -18.01 19.94
N LYS A 221 0.50 -18.72 18.82
CA LYS A 221 1.21 -18.25 17.63
C LYS A 221 0.32 -18.41 16.40
N SER A 222 0.31 -17.43 15.49
CA SER A 222 -0.55 -17.42 14.29
C SER A 222 -0.27 -18.58 13.34
N ASP A 223 0.99 -19.02 13.30
CA ASP A 223 1.49 -19.88 12.22
C ASP A 223 1.47 -21.37 12.60
N LEU A 224 0.96 -21.73 13.78
CA LEU A 224 0.89 -23.12 14.21
C LEU A 224 -0.22 -23.87 13.48
N VAL A 225 0.16 -25.00 12.87
CA VAL A 225 -0.75 -25.97 12.27
C VAL A 225 -0.93 -27.15 13.22
N PHE A 226 -2.18 -27.38 13.60
CA PHE A 226 -2.60 -28.49 14.45
C PHE A 226 -3.16 -29.62 13.61
N ASN A 227 -2.70 -30.83 13.89
CA ASN A 227 -3.07 -32.05 13.20
C ASN A 227 -3.74 -32.98 14.20
N VAL A 228 -5.06 -33.10 14.08
CA VAL A 228 -5.90 -33.80 15.05
C VAL A 228 -6.60 -34.99 14.41
N ILE A 229 -6.51 -36.13 15.08
CA ILE A 229 -7.31 -37.31 14.80
C ILE A 229 -8.25 -37.50 15.99
N TYR A 230 -9.55 -37.45 15.73
CA TYR A 230 -10.57 -37.55 16.78
C TYR A 230 -11.63 -38.57 16.41
N ARG A 231 -12.23 -39.19 17.42
CA ARG A 231 -13.43 -40.01 17.28
C ARG A 231 -14.64 -39.12 17.48
N ASP A 232 -15.61 -39.19 16.57
CA ASP A 232 -16.94 -38.63 16.78
C ASP A 232 -17.81 -39.69 17.46
N GLY A 233 -18.31 -39.38 18.64
CA GLY A 233 -19.08 -40.31 19.45
C GLY A 233 -20.50 -40.57 18.93
N ARG A 234 -21.08 -39.68 18.11
CA ARG A 234 -22.44 -39.83 17.56
C ARG A 234 -22.46 -40.89 16.47
N GLU A 235 -21.46 -40.87 15.59
CA GLU A 235 -21.34 -41.80 14.46
C GLU A 235 -20.36 -42.95 14.74
N ASN A 236 -19.58 -42.87 15.81
CA ASN A 236 -18.50 -43.80 16.17
C ASN A 236 -17.42 -43.97 15.08
N TYR A 237 -17.23 -42.95 14.24
CA TYR A 237 -16.19 -42.90 13.23
C TYR A 237 -15.04 -41.98 13.63
N THR A 238 -13.85 -42.26 13.08
CA THR A 238 -12.67 -41.43 13.28
C THR A 238 -12.48 -40.47 12.10
N TYR A 239 -12.12 -39.24 12.45
CA TYR A 239 -11.94 -38.10 11.57
C TYR A 239 -10.54 -37.52 11.71
N ILE A 240 -10.00 -37.03 10.60
CA ILE A 240 -8.74 -36.29 10.52
C ILE A 240 -9.03 -34.83 10.22
N LYS A 241 -8.38 -33.93 10.95
CA LYS A 241 -8.54 -32.49 10.78
C LYS A 241 -7.21 -31.76 10.96
N ARG A 242 -6.89 -30.92 9.99
CA ARG A 242 -5.78 -29.96 10.05
C ARG A 242 -6.38 -28.56 10.18
N PHE A 243 -5.88 -27.75 11.11
CA PHE A 243 -6.34 -26.38 11.29
C PHE A 243 -5.21 -25.48 11.79
N ARG A 244 -5.26 -24.20 11.44
CA ARG A 244 -4.39 -23.16 12.01
C ARG A 244 -4.97 -22.61 13.29
N THR A 245 -4.15 -21.96 14.11
CA THR A 245 -4.61 -21.23 15.30
C THR A 245 -5.83 -20.36 14.96
N PRO A 246 -7.02 -20.65 15.54
CA PRO A 246 -8.24 -19.93 15.19
C PRO A 246 -8.27 -18.54 15.80
N LYS A 247 -9.13 -17.65 15.29
CA LYS A 247 -9.50 -16.42 15.99
C LYS A 247 -10.20 -16.79 17.31
N PHE A 248 -9.89 -16.07 18.38
CA PHE A 248 -10.39 -16.36 19.72
C PHE A 248 -10.74 -15.09 20.48
N ILE A 249 -11.68 -15.23 21.41
CA ILE A 249 -11.88 -14.28 22.51
C ILE A 249 -11.28 -14.93 23.76
N VAL A 250 -10.50 -14.18 24.53
CA VAL A 250 -9.86 -14.68 25.75
C VAL A 250 -10.92 -15.17 26.75
N ASN A 251 -10.65 -16.28 27.43
CA ASN A 251 -11.54 -16.98 28.36
C ASN A 251 -12.85 -17.52 27.77
N ARG A 252 -13.06 -17.43 26.45
CA ARG A 252 -14.19 -18.06 25.79
C ARG A 252 -13.84 -19.49 25.37
N GLU A 253 -14.74 -20.42 25.67
CA GLU A 253 -14.62 -21.82 25.28
C GLU A 253 -15.23 -22.06 23.90
N TYR A 254 -14.53 -22.84 23.08
CA TYR A 254 -14.93 -23.25 21.74
C TYR A 254 -14.69 -24.75 21.57
N ARG A 255 -15.17 -25.34 20.46
CA ARG A 255 -15.04 -26.78 20.20
C ARG A 255 -14.53 -27.09 18.80
N LEU A 256 -13.68 -28.11 18.71
CA LEU A 256 -13.14 -28.65 17.45
C LEU A 256 -14.12 -29.59 16.73
N PHE A 257 -15.04 -30.20 17.46
CA PHE A 257 -16.06 -31.11 16.95
C PHE A 257 -17.28 -31.12 17.90
N PRO A 258 -18.46 -31.61 17.45
CA PRO A 258 -19.67 -31.66 18.26
C PRO A 258 -19.49 -32.46 19.56
N GLU A 259 -20.15 -31.97 20.62
CA GLU A 259 -20.11 -32.61 21.92
C GLU A 259 -20.78 -33.99 21.92
N HIS A 260 -20.06 -34.98 22.45
CA HIS A 260 -20.62 -36.29 22.74
C HIS A 260 -19.77 -37.00 23.79
N LYS A 261 -20.38 -37.79 24.67
CA LYS A 261 -19.67 -38.54 25.75
C LYS A 261 -18.57 -39.48 25.25
N ARG A 262 -18.66 -39.92 23.99
CA ARG A 262 -17.69 -40.81 23.33
C ARG A 262 -16.74 -40.09 22.37
N SER A 263 -16.91 -38.78 22.19
CA SER A 263 -16.03 -38.00 21.32
C SER A 263 -14.73 -37.71 22.04
N VAL A 264 -13.61 -38.06 21.42
CA VAL A 264 -12.29 -37.93 22.06
C VAL A 264 -11.21 -37.68 21.02
N ILE A 265 -10.27 -36.79 21.32
CA ILE A 265 -9.04 -36.66 20.55
C ILE A 265 -8.16 -37.88 20.84
N GLN A 266 -7.86 -38.63 19.77
CA GLN A 266 -7.00 -39.82 19.82
C GLN A 266 -5.54 -39.48 19.57
N MET A 267 -5.28 -38.45 18.75
CA MET A 267 -3.93 -37.95 18.47
C MET A 267 -4.00 -36.44 18.20
N LEU A 268 -3.05 -35.71 18.76
CA LEU A 268 -2.77 -34.32 18.44
C LEU A 268 -1.27 -34.19 18.17
N ALA A 269 -0.92 -33.55 17.06
CA ALA A 269 0.46 -33.21 16.72
C ALA A 269 0.50 -31.79 16.14
N VAL A 270 1.54 -31.05 16.47
CA VAL A 270 1.78 -29.69 15.97
C VAL A 270 2.88 -29.74 14.93
N GLY A 271 2.67 -29.11 13.78
CA GLY A 271 3.63 -29.06 12.69
C GLY A 271 2.96 -28.89 11.34
N GLU A 272 3.66 -28.25 10.40
CA GLU A 272 3.11 -27.98 9.08
C GLU A 272 3.20 -29.20 8.16
N THR A 273 4.32 -29.94 8.17
CA THR A 273 4.56 -31.08 7.26
C THR A 273 5.15 -32.29 7.98
N GLY A 274 5.04 -33.46 7.34
CA GLY A 274 5.72 -34.70 7.73
C GLY A 274 5.05 -35.50 8.84
N ILE A 275 3.85 -35.11 9.28
CA ILE A 275 3.13 -35.77 10.37
C ILE A 275 2.43 -37.01 9.84
N ARG A 276 2.77 -38.16 10.42
CA ARG A 276 2.22 -39.46 10.02
C ARG A 276 1.64 -40.23 11.18
N ALA A 277 0.53 -40.92 10.93
CA ALA A 277 -0.16 -41.70 11.94
C ALA A 277 -0.47 -43.12 11.45
N ARG A 278 -0.29 -44.10 12.33
CA ARG A 278 -0.76 -45.47 12.14
C ARG A 278 -2.08 -45.64 12.85
N ILE A 279 -3.12 -45.95 12.10
CA ILE A 279 -4.48 -46.19 12.58
C ILE A 279 -4.72 -47.70 12.59
N SER A 280 -4.84 -48.29 13.78
CA SER A 280 -5.22 -49.69 13.96
C SER A 280 -6.74 -49.81 14.05
N LEU A 281 -7.34 -50.56 13.14
CA LEU A 281 -8.77 -50.84 13.10
C LEU A 281 -9.12 -52.04 13.98
N VAL A 282 -10.38 -52.13 14.40
CA VAL A 282 -10.91 -53.34 15.05
C VAL A 282 -10.84 -54.52 14.07
N PRO A 283 -10.17 -55.64 14.42
CA PRO A 283 -10.05 -56.81 13.55
C PRO A 283 -11.43 -57.33 13.11
N SER A 284 -11.53 -57.76 11.86
CA SER A 284 -12.72 -58.41 11.31
C SER A 284 -12.25 -59.51 10.36
N SER A 285 -12.91 -60.68 10.39
CA SER A 285 -12.56 -61.82 9.54
C SER A 285 -12.68 -61.50 8.04
N ARG A 286 -13.52 -60.54 7.67
CA ARG A 286 -13.71 -60.08 6.28
C ARG A 286 -12.79 -58.92 5.89
N ALA A 287 -11.87 -58.49 6.76
CA ALA A 287 -11.03 -57.33 6.52
C ALA A 287 -9.73 -57.67 5.78
N ARG A 288 -9.48 -56.97 4.67
CA ARG A 288 -8.24 -57.07 3.90
C ARG A 288 -6.99 -56.51 4.61
N TYR A 289 -7.18 -55.59 5.55
CA TYR A 289 -6.10 -54.96 6.33
C TYR A 289 -6.63 -54.55 7.72
N ASN A 290 -5.78 -54.55 8.75
CA ASN A 290 -6.16 -54.16 10.11
C ASN A 290 -5.46 -52.89 10.61
N SER A 291 -4.58 -52.30 9.80
CA SER A 291 -3.97 -51.01 10.07
C SER A 291 -3.83 -50.21 8.79
N LEU A 292 -3.96 -48.89 8.90
CA LEU A 292 -3.59 -47.95 7.84
C LEU A 292 -2.49 -47.03 8.34
N GLU A 293 -1.60 -46.64 7.44
CA GLU A 293 -0.69 -45.52 7.64
C GLU A 293 -1.19 -44.37 6.80
N ILE A 294 -1.33 -43.21 7.42
CA ILE A 294 -1.81 -41.99 6.78
C ILE A 294 -0.76 -40.90 6.93
N ASP A 295 -0.55 -40.19 5.84
CA ASP A 295 0.14 -38.90 5.84
C ASP A 295 -0.90 -37.80 6.03
N LEU A 296 -0.68 -36.95 7.03
CA LEU A 296 -1.61 -35.87 7.29
C LEU A 296 -1.43 -34.74 6.26
N ASP A 297 -0.29 -34.68 5.57
CA ASP A 297 -0.02 -33.69 4.53
C ASP A 297 -1.01 -33.78 3.35
N ASP A 298 -1.53 -34.99 3.08
CA ASP A 298 -2.55 -35.26 2.05
C ASP A 298 -3.91 -34.60 2.34
N TYR A 299 -4.12 -34.08 3.57
CA TYR A 299 -5.38 -33.50 4.01
C TYR A 299 -5.31 -31.98 3.99
N ARG A 300 -6.30 -31.31 3.40
CA ARG A 300 -6.36 -29.83 3.39
C ARG A 300 -6.55 -29.26 4.81
N ILE A 301 -5.97 -28.09 5.04
CA ILE A 301 -6.21 -27.27 6.24
C ILE A 301 -7.64 -26.74 6.18
N LYS A 302 -8.41 -26.99 7.24
CA LYS A 302 -9.81 -26.56 7.42
C LYS A 302 -9.91 -25.57 8.59
N GLY A 303 -11.05 -24.90 8.71
CA GLY A 303 -11.37 -24.08 9.88
C GLY A 303 -11.52 -24.91 11.16
N ALA A 304 -11.20 -24.32 12.31
CA ALA A 304 -11.24 -24.98 13.62
C ALA A 304 -12.62 -25.51 14.04
N GLY A 305 -13.73 -25.00 13.48
CA GLY A 305 -15.09 -25.54 13.69
C GLY A 305 -15.56 -26.57 12.65
N ALA A 306 -14.84 -26.73 11.54
CA ALA A 306 -15.30 -27.56 10.42
C ALA A 306 -15.15 -29.07 10.68
N LYS A 307 -16.05 -29.89 10.15
CA LYS A 307 -15.96 -31.36 10.28
C LYS A 307 -14.72 -31.90 9.55
N GLY A 308 -13.99 -32.82 10.18
CA GLY A 308 -12.81 -33.48 9.61
C GLY A 308 -13.14 -34.36 8.40
N LYS A 309 -12.11 -34.93 7.75
CA LYS A 309 -12.28 -35.97 6.72
C LYS A 309 -12.33 -37.34 7.40
N ARG A 310 -13.32 -38.16 7.08
CA ARG A 310 -13.48 -39.50 7.66
C ARG A 310 -12.32 -40.40 7.19
N VAL A 311 -11.71 -41.12 8.13
CA VAL A 311 -10.62 -42.08 7.85
C VAL A 311 -11.16 -43.28 7.06
N GLY A 312 -12.32 -43.80 7.48
CA GLY A 312 -12.97 -44.96 6.88
C GLY A 312 -14.21 -45.36 7.68
N ASN A 313 -14.88 -46.41 7.22
CA ASN A 313 -16.15 -46.89 7.80
C ASN A 313 -15.95 -47.93 8.92
N ARG A 314 -14.70 -48.24 9.29
CA ARG A 314 -14.40 -49.20 10.36
C ARG A 314 -14.00 -48.47 11.63
N VAL A 315 -14.43 -49.02 12.76
CA VAL A 315 -14.09 -48.49 14.08
C VAL A 315 -12.58 -48.59 14.30
N VAL A 316 -11.98 -47.47 14.69
CA VAL A 316 -10.56 -47.39 15.04
C VAL A 316 -10.37 -47.85 16.47
N ARG A 317 -9.50 -48.85 16.67
CA ARG A 317 -9.08 -49.36 17.98
C ARG A 317 -8.04 -48.45 18.62
N ARG A 318 -6.98 -48.10 17.88
CA ARG A 318 -5.84 -47.32 18.39
C ARG A 318 -5.26 -46.44 17.29
N VAL A 319 -4.80 -45.25 17.68
CA VAL A 319 -4.01 -44.36 16.83
C VAL A 319 -2.62 -44.22 17.45
N THR A 320 -1.58 -44.35 16.65
CA THR A 320 -0.19 -44.21 17.08
C THR A 320 0.50 -43.21 16.17
N ASN A 321 1.16 -42.20 16.75
CA ASN A 321 1.99 -41.28 16.00
C ASN A 321 3.26 -42.02 15.51
N ILE A 322 3.50 -42.01 14.20
CA ILE A 322 4.67 -42.65 13.55
C ILE A 322 5.54 -41.63 12.80
N THR A 323 5.39 -40.34 13.13
CA THR A 323 6.22 -39.25 12.60
C THR A 323 7.70 -39.60 12.79
N GLY A 324 8.50 -39.45 11.72
CA GLY A 324 9.93 -39.79 11.70
C GLY A 324 10.29 -41.24 11.31
N LYS A 325 9.35 -42.20 11.30
CA LYS A 325 9.66 -43.58 10.83
C LYS A 325 9.68 -43.63 9.30
N PRO A 326 10.67 -44.24 8.61
CA PRO A 326 10.68 -44.28 7.16
C PRO A 326 9.37 -44.91 6.64
N PRO A 327 8.77 -44.36 5.56
CA PRO A 327 7.55 -44.91 5.01
C PRO A 327 7.79 -46.37 4.61
N VAL A 328 6.92 -47.27 5.03
CA VAL A 328 6.95 -48.65 4.53
C VAL A 328 6.65 -48.56 3.04
N ARG A 329 7.68 -48.73 2.20
CA ARG A 329 7.53 -48.73 0.73
C ARG A 329 6.40 -49.70 0.40
N LYS A 330 5.31 -49.21 -0.19
CA LYS A 330 4.34 -50.08 -0.85
C LYS A 330 5.16 -50.94 -1.82
N LYS A 331 5.10 -52.27 -1.69
CA LYS A 331 5.69 -53.17 -2.67
C LYS A 331 5.06 -52.81 -4.01
N THR A 332 5.79 -52.06 -4.84
CA THR A 332 5.42 -51.86 -6.23
C THR A 332 5.36 -53.26 -6.83
N ALA A 333 4.24 -53.62 -7.43
CA ALA A 333 4.19 -54.86 -8.22
C ALA A 333 5.36 -54.82 -9.21
N PRO A 334 6.12 -55.91 -9.40
CA PRO A 334 7.22 -55.90 -10.35
C PRO A 334 6.67 -55.45 -11.71
N SER A 335 7.25 -54.37 -12.25
CA SER A 335 6.94 -53.93 -13.61
C SER A 335 7.40 -55.03 -14.56
N LEU A 336 6.49 -55.54 -15.39
CA LEU A 336 6.84 -56.45 -16.47
C LEU A 336 7.84 -55.77 -17.41
N PRO A 337 8.89 -56.47 -17.89
CA PRO A 337 9.84 -55.89 -18.83
C PRO A 337 9.09 -55.41 -20.08
N GLY A 338 9.23 -54.13 -20.42
CA GLY A 338 8.65 -53.55 -21.65
C GLY A 338 7.47 -52.59 -21.48
N PHE A 339 6.95 -52.37 -20.26
CA PHE A 339 5.90 -51.38 -20.02
C PHE A 339 6.38 -50.27 -19.06
N THR A 340 6.90 -49.18 -19.62
CA THR A 340 7.08 -47.92 -18.89
C THR A 340 5.80 -47.09 -19.00
N PRO A 341 5.15 -46.69 -17.89
CA PRO A 341 4.04 -45.75 -17.97
C PRO A 341 4.56 -44.38 -18.44
N PRO A 342 3.80 -43.62 -19.25
CA PRO A 342 4.26 -42.36 -19.81
C PRO A 342 4.51 -41.35 -18.69
N LYS A 343 5.68 -40.70 -18.74
CA LYS A 343 6.00 -39.54 -17.88
C LYS A 343 4.94 -38.46 -18.14
N LYS A 344 4.19 -38.08 -17.11
CA LYS A 344 3.35 -36.87 -17.16
C LYS A 344 4.26 -35.68 -17.47
N GLY A 345 3.98 -35.03 -18.59
CA GLY A 345 4.65 -33.82 -19.03
C GLY A 345 4.52 -32.71 -17.99
N SER A 346 5.62 -31.98 -17.83
CA SER A 346 5.64 -30.62 -17.30
C SER A 346 5.08 -29.70 -18.37
N ASP A 347 3.81 -29.30 -18.24
CA ASP A 347 3.30 -28.13 -18.93
C ASP A 347 3.49 -26.91 -18.03
N SER A 348 4.25 -25.95 -18.58
CA SER A 348 4.18 -24.48 -18.47
C SER A 348 3.78 -23.85 -17.14
#